data_AF-A0A258RFH1-F1
#
_entry.id   AF-A0A258RFH1-F1
#
_cell.length_a   1.000
_cell.length_b   1.000
_cell.length_c   1.000
_cell.angle_alpha   90.00
_cell.angle_beta   90.00
_cell.angle_gamma   90.00
#
_symmetry.space_group_name_H-M   'P 1'
#
loop_
_entity.id
_entity.type
_entity.pdbx_description
1 polymer ?
#
loop_
_entity_poly.entity_id
_entity_poly.type
_entity_poly.pdbx_seq_one_letter_code
_entity_poly.pdbx_strand_id
1 'polypeptide(L)' 'NHHIIESAFKGVARALRTAVEIDPRKAGSIPSTKGML' A
#
# COMPACT_ATOMS: atom_id res chain seq x y z
N ASN A 1 5.67 -21.88 14.08
CA ASN A 1 4.79 -20.68 14.04
C ASN A 1 5.56 -19.37 13.82
N HIS A 2 6.81 -19.24 14.27
CA HIS A 2 7.64 -18.03 14.11
C HIS A 2 7.71 -17.51 12.66
N HIS A 3 8.16 -18.34 11.72
CA HIS A 3 8.32 -17.92 10.31
C HIS A 3 7.01 -17.57 9.60
N ILE A 4 5.87 -18.13 10.04
CA ILE A 4 4.56 -17.83 9.43
C ILE A 4 4.18 -16.38 9.72
N ILE A 5 4.25 -15.99 11.00
CA ILE A 5 3.96 -14.62 11.42
C ILE A 5 5.00 -13.64 10.84
N GLU A 6 6.28 -13.98 10.89
CA GLU A 6 7.33 -13.14 10.30
C GLU A 6 7.09 -12.89 8.80
N SER A 7 6.72 -13.93 8.05
CA SER A 7 6.40 -13.81 6.62
C SER A 7 5.16 -12.96 6.38
N ALA A 8 4.14 -13.08 7.23
CA ALA A 8 2.93 -12.25 7.16
C ALA A 8 3.28 -10.76 7.37
N PHE A 9 4.04 -10.43 8.42
CA PHE A 9 4.46 -9.05 8.68
C PHE A 9 5.36 -8.49 7.58
N LYS A 10 6.29 -9.29 7.06
CA LYS A 10 7.13 -8.91 5.91
C LYS A 10 6.29 -8.65 4.66
N GLY A 11 5.25 -9.47 4.43
CA GLY A 11 4.31 -9.29 3.32
C GLY A 11 3.53 -7.99 3.44
N VAL A 12 2.96 -7.71 4.62
CA VAL A 12 2.24 -6.47 4.90
C VAL A 12 3.13 -5.25 4.74
N ALA A 13 4.38 -5.29 5.25
CA ALA A 13 5.32 -4.19 5.11
C ALA A 13 5.60 -3.84 3.64
N ARG A 14 5.73 -4.85 2.77
CA ARG A 14 5.93 -4.64 1.33
C ARG A 14 4.69 -4.06 0.65
N ALA A 15 3.51 -4.61 0.96
CA ALA A 15 2.25 -4.14 0.40
C ALA A 15 1.96 -2.68 0.78
N LEU A 16 2.15 -2.33 2.06
CA LEU A 16 1.97 -0.97 2.55
C LEU A 16 2.93 0.01 1.89
N ARG A 17 4.21 -0.36 1.77
CA ARG A 17 5.21 0.48 1.08
C ARG A 17 4.72 0.89 -0.31
N THR A 18 4.29 -0.08 -1.13
CA THR A 18 3.82 0.20 -2.48
C THR A 18 2.51 1.00 -2.49
N ALA A 19 1.61 0.75 -1.55
CA ALA A 19 0.31 1.43 -1.51
C ALA A 19 0.40 2.92 -1.14
N VAL A 20 1.39 3.32 -0.32
CA VAL A 20 1.55 4.70 0.16
C VAL A 20 2.58 5.51 -0.64
N GLU A 21 3.29 4.88 -1.58
CA GLU A 21 4.24 5.57 -2.45
C GLU A 21 3.50 6.61 -3.33
N ILE A 22 4.11 7.78 -3.50
CA ILE A 22 3.56 8.84 -4.35
C ILE A 22 3.63 8.38 -5.81
N ASP A 23 2.47 8.21 -6.45
CA ASP A 23 2.39 7.92 -7.89
C ASP A 23 2.55 9.23 -8.69
N PRO A 24 3.68 9.45 -9.39
CA PRO A 24 3.91 10.66 -10.17
C PRO A 24 2.92 10.85 -11.32
N ARG A 25 2.25 9.77 -11.79
CA ARG A 25 1.25 9.83 -12.87
C ARG A 25 -0.11 10.31 -12.38
N LYS A 26 -0.34 10.29 -11.07
CA LYS A 26 -1.61 10.63 -10.41
C LYS A 26 -1.46 11.77 -9.41
N ALA A 27 -0.36 12.52 -9.50
CA ALA A 27 -0.05 13.61 -8.59
C ALA A 27 -1.23 14.59 -8.45
N GLY A 28 -1.70 14.77 -7.21
CA GLY A 28 -2.81 15.67 -6.88
C GLY A 28 -4.21 15.13 -7.14
N SER A 29 -4.37 13.92 -7.68
CA SER A 29 -5.68 13.30 -7.90
C SER A 29 -6.04 12.30 -6.80
N ILE A 30 -7.31 12.27 -6.38
CA ILE A 30 -7.82 11.25 -5.47
C ILE A 30 -8.06 9.97 -6.27
N PRO A 31 -7.42 8.82 -5.95
CA PRO A 31 -7.59 7.57 -6.68
C PRO A 31 -8.92 6.88 -6.33
N SER A 32 -10.04 7.57 -6.54
CA SER A 32 -11.40 7.11 -6.29
C SER A 32 -12.33 7.65 -7.37
N THR A 33 -13.15 6.80 -7.96
CA THR A 33 -14.17 7.21 -8.96
C THR A 33 -15.26 8.08 -8.35
N LYS A 34 -15.40 8.07 -7.00
CA LYS A 34 -16.32 8.93 -6.26
C LYS A 34 -15.70 10.28 -5.88
N GLY A 35 -14.41 10.49 -6.16
CA GLY A 35 -13.68 11.71 -5.82
C GLY A 35 -13.41 11.90 -4.32
N MET A 36 -13.59 10.86 -3.49
CA MET A 36 -13.34 10.88 -2.03
C MET A 36 -12.74 9.54 -1.57
N LEU A 37 -11.93 9.57 -0.50
CA LEU A 37 -11.31 8.41 0.17
C LEU A 37 -11.55 8.46 1.69
#